data_AF-A0A662TRT7-F1
#
_entry.id   AF-A0A662TRT7-F1
#
_cell.length_a   1.000
_cell.length_b   1.000
_cell.length_c   1.000
_cell.angle_alpha   90.00
_cell.angle_beta   90.00
_cell.angle_gamma   90.00
#
_symmetry.space_group_name_H-M   'P 1'
#
loop_
_entity.id
_entity.type
_entity.pdbx_description
1 polymer ?
#
loop_
_entity_poly.entity_id
_entity_poly.type
_entity_poly.pdbx_seq_one_letter_code
_entity_poly.pdbx_strand_id
1 'polypeptide(L)'
;AKRVDAVVVGQGLGLAGETEQLVLVLLRELAKGGKPTVVDADALKHLAKDRSVVEDLTGVLTPHAAEFRALTGEELPPDKEWRQRCDIVQKWAGQLGTTILLKSAHDIISDGERVRVNVTGCPAMTVGGTGDVLSGIIAAFLAWKTPSFEAACAAAFATGLAGECAAEELGEHLLPADLLDYIPQAIQEAKRIYYSTDEPLGASSSPCYGGR
;
A
#
# COMPACT_ATOMS: atom_id res chain seq x y z
N ALA A 1 -21.63 3.74 -3.36
CA ALA A 1 -20.44 4.35 -3.99
C ALA A 1 -20.60 4.73 -5.48
N LYS A 2 -21.79 5.09 -5.98
CA LYS A 2 -22.00 5.34 -7.43
C LYS A 2 -21.34 6.62 -8.00
N ARG A 3 -20.97 7.57 -7.14
CA ARG A 3 -20.40 8.88 -7.52
C ARG A 3 -18.91 9.05 -7.18
N VAL A 4 -18.26 8.01 -6.67
CA VAL A 4 -16.83 8.04 -6.32
C VAL A 4 -16.08 7.03 -7.18
N ASP A 5 -14.82 7.29 -7.49
CA ASP A 5 -14.03 6.42 -8.38
C ASP A 5 -13.33 5.28 -7.66
N ALA A 6 -12.83 5.51 -6.45
CA ALA A 6 -12.24 4.54 -5.54
C ALA A 6 -12.68 4.81 -4.09
N VAL A 7 -12.49 3.83 -3.20
CA VAL A 7 -12.86 3.93 -1.77
C VAL A 7 -11.69 3.45 -0.91
N VAL A 8 -11.44 4.13 0.21
CA VAL A 8 -10.57 3.62 1.28
C VAL A 8 -11.46 3.21 2.45
N VAL A 9 -11.19 2.05 3.04
CA VAL A 9 -11.90 1.54 4.22
C VAL A 9 -10.88 1.06 5.24
N GLY A 10 -10.91 1.59 6.46
CA GLY A 10 -10.03 1.08 7.52
C GLY A 10 -9.67 2.05 8.63
N GLN A 11 -9.49 3.33 8.30
CA GLN A 11 -8.87 4.30 9.21
C GLN A 11 -9.77 4.60 10.41
N GLY A 12 -9.31 4.22 11.60
CA GLY A 12 -9.95 4.56 12.88
C GLY A 12 -11.38 4.03 13.04
N LEU A 13 -11.77 2.96 12.34
CA LEU A 13 -13.13 2.42 12.41
C LEU A 13 -13.46 1.78 13.76
N GLY A 14 -12.45 1.26 14.47
CA GLY A 14 -12.63 0.50 15.69
C GLY A 14 -13.12 -0.92 15.45
N LEU A 15 -13.21 -1.69 16.54
CA LEU A 15 -13.47 -3.13 16.52
C LEU A 15 -14.80 -3.55 17.16
N ALA A 16 -15.71 -2.60 17.35
CA ALA A 16 -17.05 -2.90 17.86
C ALA A 16 -17.81 -3.81 16.88
N GLY A 17 -18.67 -4.70 17.41
CA GLY A 17 -19.42 -5.65 16.59
C GLY A 17 -20.26 -4.97 15.50
N GLU A 18 -20.95 -3.87 15.84
CA GLU A 18 -21.76 -3.11 14.88
C GLU A 18 -20.91 -2.54 13.72
N THR A 19 -19.68 -2.08 14.02
CA THR A 19 -18.71 -1.63 13.01
C THR A 19 -18.31 -2.76 12.08
N GLU A 20 -18.03 -3.95 12.63
CA GLU A 20 -17.67 -5.12 11.84
C GLU A 20 -18.75 -5.47 10.80
N GLN A 21 -20.01 -5.56 11.23
CA GLN A 21 -21.10 -5.89 10.31
C GLN A 21 -21.26 -4.82 9.23
N LEU A 22 -21.14 -3.54 9.58
CA LEU A 22 -21.17 -2.44 8.61
C LEU A 22 -20.04 -2.57 7.58
N VAL A 23 -18.80 -2.83 8.03
CA VAL A 23 -17.64 -2.98 7.15
C VAL A 23 -17.83 -4.15 6.18
N LEU A 24 -18.25 -5.32 6.68
CA LEU A 24 -18.46 -6.49 5.82
C LEU A 24 -19.57 -6.25 4.79
N VAL A 25 -20.68 -5.60 5.18
CA VAL A 25 -21.75 -5.22 4.23
C VAL A 25 -21.23 -4.23 3.19
N LEU A 26 -20.49 -3.19 3.62
CA LEU A 26 -19.93 -2.19 2.72
C LEU A 26 -18.99 -2.83 1.70
N LEU A 27 -18.03 -3.66 2.14
CA LEU A 27 -17.06 -4.32 1.27
C LEU A 27 -17.75 -5.25 0.26
N ARG A 28 -18.78 -6.00 0.65
CA ARG A 28 -19.58 -6.82 -0.28
C ARG A 28 -20.26 -5.97 -1.36
N GLU A 29 -20.83 -4.82 -0.99
CA GLU A 29 -21.47 -3.93 -1.96
C GLU A 29 -20.45 -3.25 -2.90
N LEU A 30 -19.24 -2.96 -2.40
CA LEU A 30 -18.14 -2.45 -3.23
C LEU A 30 -17.65 -3.51 -4.23
N ALA A 31 -17.47 -4.75 -3.77
CA ALA A 31 -17.08 -5.89 -4.60
C ALA A 31 -18.10 -6.16 -5.72
N LYS A 32 -19.39 -6.27 -5.40
CA LYS A 32 -20.47 -6.43 -6.40
C LYS A 32 -20.49 -5.31 -7.45
N GLY A 33 -20.12 -4.10 -7.05
CA GLY A 33 -20.06 -2.95 -7.94
C GLY A 33 -18.76 -2.82 -8.73
N GLY A 34 -17.79 -3.73 -8.55
CA GLY A 34 -16.44 -3.63 -9.14
C GLY A 34 -15.74 -2.32 -8.75
N LYS A 35 -16.00 -1.79 -7.56
CA LYS A 35 -15.47 -0.50 -7.11
C LYS A 35 -14.04 -0.69 -6.58
N PRO A 36 -13.02 -0.05 -7.21
CA PRO A 36 -11.66 -0.10 -6.68
C PRO A 36 -11.61 0.32 -5.22
N THR A 37 -11.08 -0.56 -4.37
CA THR A 37 -11.11 -0.37 -2.91
C THR A 37 -9.74 -0.62 -2.29
N VAL A 38 -9.30 0.27 -1.41
CA VAL A 38 -8.17 0.04 -0.51
C VAL A 38 -8.71 -0.39 0.84
N VAL A 39 -8.29 -1.55 1.33
CA VAL A 39 -8.66 -2.04 2.65
C VAL A 39 -7.43 -1.99 3.56
N ASP A 40 -7.53 -1.20 4.62
CA ASP A 40 -6.43 -0.96 5.56
C ASP A 40 -6.87 -1.16 7.01
N ALA A 41 -5.90 -1.19 7.92
CA ALA A 41 -6.11 -1.07 9.36
C ALA A 41 -7.23 -1.97 9.93
N ASP A 42 -8.23 -1.38 10.60
CA ASP A 42 -9.29 -2.13 11.28
C ASP A 42 -10.17 -2.92 10.30
N ALA A 43 -10.31 -2.48 9.05
CA ALA A 43 -11.09 -3.23 8.06
C ALA A 43 -10.45 -4.58 7.70
N LEU A 44 -9.11 -4.68 7.73
CA LEU A 44 -8.40 -5.95 7.53
C LEU A 44 -8.68 -6.95 8.66
N LYS A 45 -8.81 -6.46 9.89
CA LYS A 45 -9.14 -7.30 11.06
C LYS A 45 -10.57 -7.84 10.97
N HIS A 46 -11.50 -7.05 10.43
CA HIS A 46 -12.87 -7.49 10.18
C HIS A 46 -12.93 -8.55 9.08
N LEU A 47 -12.15 -8.40 8.01
CA LEU A 47 -12.02 -9.39 6.92
C LEU A 47 -11.49 -10.74 7.39
N ALA A 48 -10.70 -10.81 8.45
CA ALA A 48 -10.21 -12.07 9.01
C ALA A 48 -11.34 -13.04 9.39
N LYS A 49 -12.53 -12.51 9.70
CA LYS A 49 -13.70 -13.31 10.09
C LYS A 49 -14.52 -13.82 8.91
N ASP A 50 -14.44 -13.15 7.77
CA ASP A 50 -15.06 -13.58 6.52
C ASP A 50 -14.26 -13.10 5.31
N ARG A 51 -13.37 -13.97 4.83
CA ARG A 51 -12.48 -13.69 3.70
C ARG A 51 -13.20 -13.77 2.36
N SER A 52 -14.39 -14.38 2.29
CA SER A 52 -15.14 -14.51 1.02
C SER A 52 -15.50 -13.15 0.42
N VAL A 53 -15.54 -12.11 1.26
CA VAL A 53 -15.77 -10.72 0.85
C VAL A 53 -14.64 -10.17 -0.04
N VAL A 54 -13.45 -10.78 0.02
CA VAL A 54 -12.25 -10.33 -0.68
C VAL A 54 -12.13 -10.92 -2.08
N GLU A 55 -12.68 -12.13 -2.31
CA GLU A 55 -12.52 -12.88 -3.56
C GLU A 55 -12.96 -12.10 -4.81
N ASP A 56 -13.98 -11.25 -4.66
CA ASP A 56 -14.50 -10.38 -5.72
C ASP A 56 -14.04 -8.92 -5.60
N LEU A 57 -13.17 -8.60 -4.64
CA LEU A 57 -12.75 -7.23 -4.38
C LEU A 57 -11.63 -6.81 -5.33
N THR A 58 -11.99 -5.99 -6.31
CA THR A 58 -11.01 -5.23 -7.10
C THR A 58 -10.37 -4.18 -6.19
N GLY A 59 -9.11 -4.39 -5.79
CA GLY A 59 -8.54 -3.51 -4.78
C GLY A 59 -7.12 -3.86 -4.34
N VAL A 60 -6.71 -3.20 -3.26
CA VAL A 60 -5.43 -3.42 -2.58
C VAL A 60 -5.70 -3.60 -1.08
N LEU A 61 -5.19 -4.69 -0.51
CA LEU A 61 -5.09 -4.87 0.93
C LEU A 61 -3.73 -4.36 1.40
N THR A 62 -3.69 -3.58 2.47
CA THR A 62 -2.44 -2.97 2.97
C THR A 62 -2.03 -3.45 4.38
N PRO A 63 -1.96 -4.77 4.66
CA PRO A 63 -1.63 -5.24 5.99
C PRO A 63 -0.17 -4.92 6.38
N HIS A 64 0.07 -4.59 7.65
CA HIS A 64 1.38 -4.85 8.26
C HIS A 64 1.47 -6.31 8.76
N ALA A 65 2.61 -6.76 9.27
CA ALA A 65 2.82 -8.17 9.63
C ALA A 65 1.77 -8.76 10.60
N ALA A 66 1.29 -8.00 11.59
CA ALA A 66 0.29 -8.49 12.53
C ALA A 66 -1.12 -8.54 11.90
N GLU A 67 -1.47 -7.55 11.08
CA GLU A 67 -2.70 -7.56 10.29
C GLU A 67 -2.69 -8.69 9.26
N PHE A 68 -1.54 -8.97 8.65
CA PHE A 68 -1.38 -10.09 7.73
C PHE A 68 -1.67 -11.41 8.44
N ARG A 69 -1.04 -11.64 9.61
CA ARG A 69 -1.30 -12.82 10.44
C ARG A 69 -2.77 -12.91 10.86
N ALA A 70 -3.39 -11.81 11.24
CA ALA A 70 -4.82 -11.80 11.58
C ALA A 70 -5.67 -12.18 10.37
N LEU A 71 -5.40 -11.58 9.21
CA LEU A 71 -6.12 -11.81 7.96
C LEU A 71 -5.97 -13.25 7.48
N THR A 72 -4.75 -13.80 7.46
CA THR A 72 -4.42 -15.06 6.78
C THR A 72 -4.29 -16.26 7.72
N GLY A 73 -3.95 -16.01 8.98
CA GLY A 73 -3.56 -17.04 9.95
C GLY A 73 -2.10 -17.51 9.79
N GLU A 74 -1.36 -16.98 8.82
CA GLU A 74 0.03 -17.36 8.54
C GLU A 74 1.00 -16.36 9.17
N GLU A 75 2.02 -16.88 9.87
CA GLU A 75 3.07 -16.07 10.49
C GLU A 75 4.19 -15.84 9.49
N LEU A 76 4.63 -14.58 9.37
CA LEU A 76 5.70 -14.21 8.46
C LEU A 76 7.06 -14.43 9.12
N PRO A 77 8.08 -14.89 8.37
CA PRO A 77 9.46 -14.94 8.86
C PRO A 77 9.97 -13.52 9.17
N PRO A 78 11.09 -13.34 9.88
CA PRO A 78 11.62 -12.01 10.21
C PRO A 78 11.87 -11.11 8.98
N ASP A 79 11.83 -9.78 9.13
CA ASP A 79 11.96 -8.80 8.03
C ASP A 79 13.21 -9.03 7.15
N LYS A 80 14.33 -9.46 7.77
CA LYS A 80 15.58 -9.78 7.06
C LYS A 80 15.44 -10.93 6.04
N GLU A 81 14.42 -11.77 6.18
CA GLU A 81 14.11 -12.91 5.30
C GLU A 81 13.03 -12.55 4.26
N TRP A 82 13.07 -11.31 3.76
CA TRP A 82 12.07 -10.76 2.83
C TRP A 82 11.79 -11.63 1.60
N ARG A 83 12.77 -12.40 1.11
CA ARG A 83 12.55 -13.33 -0.02
C ARG A 83 11.53 -14.43 0.30
N GLN A 84 11.57 -14.99 1.51
CA GLN A 84 10.58 -15.99 1.92
C GLN A 84 9.20 -15.34 2.13
N ARG A 85 9.16 -14.08 2.61
CA ARG A 85 7.91 -13.32 2.69
C ARG A 85 7.30 -13.11 1.31
N CYS A 86 8.09 -12.93 0.25
CA CYS A 86 7.59 -12.81 -1.12
C CYS A 86 6.74 -14.01 -1.52
N ASP A 87 7.22 -15.22 -1.27
CA ASP A 87 6.52 -16.46 -1.62
C ASP A 87 5.18 -16.57 -0.86
N ILE A 88 5.19 -16.20 0.43
CA ILE A 88 3.99 -16.22 1.29
C ILE A 88 2.96 -15.18 0.82
N VAL A 89 3.39 -13.94 0.58
CA VAL A 89 2.51 -12.85 0.13
C VAL A 89 1.93 -13.17 -1.24
N GLN A 90 2.74 -13.71 -2.16
CA GLN A 90 2.28 -14.13 -3.49
C GLN A 90 1.20 -15.20 -3.41
N LYS A 91 1.45 -16.26 -2.63
CA LYS A 91 0.47 -17.33 -2.40
C LYS A 91 -0.85 -16.76 -1.89
N TRP A 92 -0.82 -15.88 -0.89
CA TRP A 92 -2.05 -15.31 -0.31
C TRP A 92 -2.77 -14.33 -1.24
N ALA A 93 -2.03 -13.52 -2.00
CA ALA A 93 -2.64 -12.64 -2.99
C ALA A 93 -3.40 -13.46 -4.06
N GLY A 94 -2.80 -14.56 -4.53
CA GLY A 94 -3.47 -15.47 -5.46
C GLY A 94 -4.67 -16.20 -4.86
N GLN A 95 -4.58 -16.63 -3.59
CA GLN A 95 -5.70 -17.27 -2.89
C GLN A 95 -6.88 -16.33 -2.64
N LEU A 96 -6.60 -15.06 -2.34
CA LEU A 96 -7.63 -14.06 -2.09
C LEU A 96 -8.13 -13.36 -3.38
N GLY A 97 -7.49 -13.60 -4.53
CA GLY A 97 -7.86 -12.98 -5.79
C GLY A 97 -7.66 -11.45 -5.83
N THR A 98 -6.80 -10.90 -4.97
CA THR A 98 -6.62 -9.45 -4.82
C THR A 98 -5.16 -9.06 -4.64
N THR A 99 -4.85 -7.77 -4.83
CA THR A 99 -3.49 -7.26 -4.60
C THR A 99 -3.24 -7.10 -3.09
N ILE A 100 -2.11 -7.60 -2.61
CA ILE A 100 -1.61 -7.36 -1.25
C ILE A 100 -0.36 -6.49 -1.33
N LEU A 101 -0.33 -5.40 -0.56
CA LEU A 101 0.85 -4.62 -0.21
C LEU A 101 1.14 -4.88 1.27
N LEU A 102 2.10 -5.76 1.55
CA LEU A 102 2.57 -6.03 2.90
C LEU A 102 3.54 -4.91 3.33
N LYS A 103 3.12 -4.09 4.31
CA LYS A 103 3.92 -3.03 4.93
C LYS A 103 5.03 -3.64 5.79
N SER A 104 6.29 -3.38 5.46
CA SER A 104 7.48 -4.02 6.05
C SER A 104 8.73 -3.17 5.79
N ALA A 105 9.88 -3.46 6.42
CA ALA A 105 11.13 -2.73 6.14
C ALA A 105 11.51 -2.73 4.64
N HIS A 106 11.16 -3.82 3.96
CA HIS A 106 10.94 -3.82 2.51
C HIS A 106 9.48 -4.17 2.28
N ASP A 107 8.70 -3.28 1.65
CA ASP A 107 7.32 -3.60 1.33
C ASP A 107 7.28 -4.65 0.22
N ILE A 108 6.32 -5.56 0.32
CA ILE A 108 6.16 -6.65 -0.64
C ILE A 108 4.78 -6.53 -1.26
N ILE A 109 4.75 -6.42 -2.59
CA ILE A 109 3.53 -6.22 -3.36
C ILE A 109 3.32 -7.43 -4.27
N SER A 110 2.14 -8.05 -4.20
CA SER A 110 1.76 -9.14 -5.10
C SER A 110 0.29 -9.13 -5.47
N ASP A 111 -0.01 -9.54 -6.69
CA ASP A 111 -1.36 -9.86 -7.19
C ASP A 111 -1.58 -11.39 -7.36
N GLY A 112 -0.65 -12.20 -6.84
CA GLY A 112 -0.66 -13.66 -6.97
C GLY A 112 0.16 -14.18 -8.14
N GLU A 113 0.31 -13.41 -9.20
CA GLU A 113 1.11 -13.77 -10.39
C GLU A 113 2.48 -13.10 -10.36
N ARG A 114 2.51 -11.84 -9.94
CA ARG A 114 3.69 -10.98 -9.93
C ARG A 114 4.05 -10.62 -8.50
N VAL A 115 5.34 -10.42 -8.26
CA VAL A 115 5.86 -9.88 -7.00
C VAL A 115 6.78 -8.71 -7.29
N ARG A 116 6.67 -7.64 -6.49
CA ARG A 116 7.61 -6.53 -6.43
C ARG A 116 7.98 -6.25 -4.99
N VAL A 117 9.19 -5.75 -4.80
CA VAL A 117 9.71 -5.35 -3.50
C VAL A 117 10.08 -3.88 -3.58
N ASN A 118 9.48 -3.07 -2.71
CA ASN A 118 9.89 -1.70 -2.52
C ASN A 118 10.99 -1.66 -1.46
N VAL A 119 12.10 -1.02 -1.81
CA VAL A 119 13.26 -0.83 -0.92
C VAL A 119 13.42 0.63 -0.49
N THR A 120 12.52 1.50 -0.94
CA THR A 120 12.48 2.90 -0.49
C THR A 120 11.75 3.02 0.84
N GLY A 121 12.09 4.07 1.58
CA GLY A 121 11.54 4.40 2.88
C GLY A 121 12.62 4.38 3.96
N CYS A 122 12.31 4.97 5.10
CA CYS A 122 13.27 5.11 6.19
C CYS A 122 12.62 4.84 7.56
N PRO A 123 13.40 4.51 8.60
CA PRO A 123 12.87 4.24 9.94
C PRO A 123 12.03 5.40 10.51
N ALA A 124 12.34 6.65 10.16
CA ALA A 124 11.60 7.84 10.60
C ALA A 124 10.13 7.85 10.15
N MET A 125 9.77 7.06 9.14
CA MET A 125 8.38 6.88 8.69
C MET A 125 7.53 6.03 9.63
N THR A 126 8.11 5.41 10.66
CA THR A 126 7.43 4.56 11.65
C THR A 126 6.66 5.39 12.69
N VAL A 127 5.83 6.30 12.18
CA VAL A 127 4.95 7.17 12.96
C VAL A 127 3.49 6.89 12.58
N GLY A 128 2.60 7.01 13.57
CA GLY A 128 1.17 6.76 13.36
C GLY A 128 0.61 7.74 12.32
N GLY A 129 0.01 7.20 11.26
CA GLY A 129 -0.60 7.98 10.16
C GLY A 129 0.11 7.85 8.81
N THR A 130 1.35 7.34 8.75
CA THR A 130 2.03 7.10 7.46
C THR A 130 1.29 6.08 6.59
N GLY A 131 0.67 5.08 7.22
CA GLY A 131 -0.21 4.13 6.53
C GLY A 131 -1.42 4.80 5.88
N ASP A 132 -2.00 5.82 6.52
CA ASP A 132 -3.15 6.56 5.99
C ASP A 132 -2.77 7.34 4.72
N VAL A 133 -1.56 7.93 4.72
CA VAL A 133 -0.99 8.60 3.54
C VAL A 133 -0.81 7.60 2.39
N LEU A 134 -0.19 6.44 2.67
CA LEU A 134 -0.02 5.37 1.69
C LEU A 134 -1.37 4.92 1.10
N SER A 135 -2.36 4.62 1.94
CA SER A 135 -3.70 4.20 1.49
C SER A 135 -4.39 5.27 0.65
N GLY A 136 -4.24 6.54 1.00
CA GLY A 136 -4.76 7.67 0.22
C GLY A 136 -4.15 7.76 -1.18
N ILE A 137 -2.83 7.57 -1.30
CA ILE A 137 -2.11 7.59 -2.58
C ILE A 137 -2.54 6.41 -3.45
N ILE A 138 -2.65 5.20 -2.88
CA ILE A 138 -3.15 4.03 -3.60
C ILE A 138 -4.55 4.32 -4.16
N ALA A 139 -5.46 4.86 -3.33
CA ALA A 139 -6.81 5.19 -3.78
C ALA A 139 -6.84 6.27 -4.86
N ALA A 140 -5.94 7.26 -4.82
CA ALA A 140 -5.81 8.25 -5.89
C ALA A 140 -5.41 7.58 -7.22
N PHE A 141 -4.46 6.64 -7.20
CA PHE A 141 -4.05 5.92 -8.41
C PHE A 141 -5.15 4.98 -8.92
N LEU A 142 -5.84 4.28 -8.02
CA LEU A 142 -7.01 3.48 -8.39
C LEU A 142 -8.12 4.35 -9.01
N ALA A 143 -8.35 5.55 -8.48
CA ALA A 143 -9.32 6.49 -9.04
C ALA A 143 -8.95 6.92 -10.47
N TRP A 144 -7.66 7.03 -10.78
CA TRP A 144 -7.12 7.25 -12.14
C TRP A 144 -7.14 6.02 -13.04
N LYS A 145 -7.80 4.93 -12.62
CA LYS A 145 -7.92 3.67 -13.36
C LYS A 145 -6.58 2.94 -13.55
N THR A 146 -5.58 3.24 -12.73
CA THR A 146 -4.37 2.42 -12.65
C THR A 146 -4.75 1.05 -12.06
N PRO A 147 -4.29 -0.08 -12.65
CA PRO A 147 -4.59 -1.39 -12.08
C PRO A 147 -3.98 -1.55 -10.68
N SER A 148 -4.60 -2.38 -9.84
CA SER A 148 -4.31 -2.44 -8.40
C SER A 148 -2.85 -2.72 -8.05
N PHE A 149 -2.21 -3.63 -8.78
CA PHE A 149 -0.81 -3.98 -8.56
C PHE A 149 0.12 -2.79 -8.85
N GLU A 150 -0.06 -2.13 -9.99
CA GLU A 150 0.71 -0.95 -10.40
C GLU A 150 0.46 0.23 -9.46
N ALA A 151 -0.80 0.42 -9.03
CA ALA A 151 -1.17 1.44 -8.05
C ALA A 151 -0.45 1.20 -6.71
N ALA A 152 -0.46 -0.03 -6.20
CA ALA A 152 0.23 -0.41 -4.97
C ALA A 152 1.76 -0.20 -5.09
N CYS A 153 2.37 -0.64 -6.18
CA CYS A 153 3.81 -0.48 -6.40
C CYS A 153 4.21 1.00 -6.48
N ALA A 154 3.50 1.79 -7.29
CA ALA A 154 3.80 3.21 -7.46
C ALA A 154 3.59 3.99 -6.15
N ALA A 155 2.55 3.64 -5.38
CA ALA A 155 2.27 4.30 -4.11
C ALA A 155 3.31 3.97 -3.04
N ALA A 156 3.74 2.70 -2.93
CA ALA A 156 4.81 2.29 -2.01
C ALA A 156 6.10 3.05 -2.32
N PHE A 157 6.50 3.07 -3.59
CA PHE A 157 7.70 3.80 -4.03
C PHE A 157 7.60 5.31 -3.78
N ALA A 158 6.50 5.95 -4.18
CA ALA A 158 6.33 7.39 -4.01
C ALA A 158 6.31 7.79 -2.52
N THR A 159 5.66 6.99 -1.67
CA THR A 159 5.60 7.25 -0.23
C THR A 159 6.96 7.03 0.44
N GLY A 160 7.66 5.95 0.09
CA GLY A 160 8.99 5.65 0.61
C GLY A 160 10.02 6.72 0.22
N LEU A 161 10.07 7.08 -1.06
CA LEU A 161 10.95 8.14 -1.54
C LEU A 161 10.64 9.50 -0.89
N ALA A 162 9.36 9.86 -0.76
CA ALA A 162 8.97 11.07 -0.05
C ALA A 162 9.41 11.06 1.41
N GLY A 163 9.33 9.91 2.09
CA GLY A 163 9.79 9.77 3.46
C GLY A 163 11.31 9.82 3.62
N GLU A 164 12.06 9.30 2.65
CA GLU A 164 13.52 9.49 2.60
C GLU A 164 13.88 10.97 2.48
N CYS A 165 13.28 11.69 1.52
CA CYS A 165 13.52 13.13 1.33
C CYS A 165 13.12 13.95 2.56
N ALA A 166 11.94 13.69 3.14
CA ALA A 166 11.49 14.38 4.33
C ALA A 166 12.42 14.12 5.54
N ALA A 167 12.94 12.89 5.69
CA ALA A 167 13.85 12.54 6.77
C ALA A 167 15.24 13.18 6.62
N GLU A 168 15.69 13.47 5.40
CA GLU A 168 16.93 14.24 5.18
C GLU A 168 16.82 15.66 5.77
N GLU A 169 15.64 16.29 5.68
CA GLU A 169 15.41 17.64 6.20
C GLU A 169 15.00 17.66 7.68
N LEU A 170 14.12 16.75 8.09
CA LEU A 170 13.44 16.77 9.40
C LEU A 170 14.01 15.76 10.40
N GLY A 171 14.83 14.80 9.94
CA GLY A 171 15.34 13.71 10.75
C GLY A 171 14.23 12.82 11.31
N GLU A 172 14.40 12.38 12.56
CA GLU A 172 13.44 11.51 13.26
C GLU A 172 12.15 12.23 13.72
N HIS A 173 12.03 13.54 13.44
CA HIS A 173 10.85 14.34 13.81
C HIS A 173 9.77 14.36 12.73
N LEU A 174 9.95 13.58 11.65
CA LEU A 174 8.99 13.44 10.56
C LEU A 174 7.61 13.07 11.09
N LEU A 175 6.62 13.86 10.69
CA LEU A 175 5.20 13.58 10.87
C LEU A 175 4.61 13.08 9.54
N PRO A 176 3.53 12.28 9.57
CA PRO A 176 2.89 11.81 8.35
C PRO A 176 2.46 12.94 7.40
N ALA A 177 2.05 14.08 7.96
CA ALA A 177 1.63 15.23 7.17
C ALA A 177 2.79 15.87 6.39
N ASP A 178 4.02 15.75 6.88
CA ASP A 178 5.21 16.30 6.20
C ASP A 178 5.44 15.60 4.87
N LEU A 179 5.09 14.31 4.77
CA LEU A 179 5.21 13.54 3.52
C LEU A 179 4.46 14.20 2.36
N LEU A 180 3.34 14.87 2.63
CA LEU A 180 2.45 15.42 1.61
C LEU A 180 3.15 16.45 0.71
N ASP A 181 4.11 17.19 1.25
CA ASP A 181 4.89 18.18 0.49
C ASP A 181 5.87 17.52 -0.49
N TYR A 182 6.29 16.28 -0.21
CA TYR A 182 7.27 15.54 -1.02
C TYR A 182 6.61 14.56 -2.02
N ILE A 183 5.35 14.16 -1.80
CA ILE A 183 4.63 13.23 -2.69
C ILE A 183 4.63 13.69 -4.17
N PRO A 184 4.33 14.96 -4.52
CA PRO A 184 4.32 15.39 -5.92
C PRO A 184 5.66 15.17 -6.62
N GLN A 185 6.77 15.48 -5.94
CA GLN A 185 8.12 15.28 -6.48
C GLN A 185 8.45 13.79 -6.60
N ALA A 186 8.11 12.99 -5.59
CA ALA A 186 8.34 11.54 -5.63
C ALA A 186 7.56 10.86 -6.77
N ILE A 187 6.33 11.29 -7.05
CA ILE A 187 5.55 10.80 -8.20
C ILE A 187 6.21 11.19 -9.53
N GLN A 188 6.78 12.39 -9.64
CA GLN A 188 7.50 12.80 -10.84
C GLN A 188 8.76 11.96 -11.06
N GLU A 189 9.50 11.66 -9.98
CA GLU A 189 10.68 10.79 -10.03
C GLU A 189 10.31 9.37 -10.48
N ALA A 190 9.24 8.81 -9.91
CA ALA A 190 8.72 7.49 -10.28
C ALA A 190 8.40 7.42 -11.79
N LYS A 191 7.78 8.47 -12.33
CA LYS A 191 7.52 8.59 -13.77
C LYS A 191 8.81 8.67 -14.57
N ARG A 192 9.78 9.49 -14.15
CA ARG A 192 11.07 9.63 -14.86
C ARG A 192 11.77 8.28 -14.96
N ILE A 193 11.87 7.53 -13.85
CA ILE A 193 12.51 6.21 -13.83
C ILE A 193 11.80 5.26 -14.80
N TYR A 194 10.46 5.21 -14.76
CA TYR A 194 9.67 4.33 -15.62
C TYR A 194 9.81 4.65 -17.13
N TYR A 195 9.87 5.94 -17.51
CA TYR A 195 10.06 6.34 -18.91
C TYR A 195 11.53 6.35 -19.35
N SER A 196 12.49 6.39 -18.42
CA SER A 196 13.93 6.33 -18.74
C SER A 196 14.40 4.93 -19.14
N THR A 197 13.64 3.88 -18.81
CA THR A 197 13.99 2.50 -19.20
C THR A 197 13.74 2.18 -20.66
N ASP A 198 13.21 3.13 -21.46
CA ASP A 198 13.14 3.05 -22.92
C ASP A 198 14.40 3.61 -23.64
N GLU A 199 15.39 4.13 -22.90
CA GLU A 199 16.73 4.42 -23.43
C GLU A 199 17.82 3.65 -22.64
N PRO A 200 18.90 3.20 -23.30
CA PRO A 200 19.96 2.46 -22.62
C PRO A 200 20.59 3.32 -21.52
N LEU A 201 20.61 2.78 -20.29
CA LEU A 201 21.16 3.39 -19.08
C LEU A 201 22.55 4.01 -19.32
N GLY A 202 22.56 5.34 -19.50
CA GLY A 202 23.75 6.19 -19.53
C GLY A 202 23.66 7.25 -18.43
N ALA A 203 24.51 7.11 -17.41
CA ALA A 203 25.02 8.14 -16.49
C ALA A 203 24.03 9.05 -15.69
N SER A 204 24.07 8.82 -14.37
CA SER A 204 24.04 9.79 -13.24
C SER A 204 22.84 10.72 -13.00
N SER A 205 22.27 10.68 -11.79
CA SER A 205 22.61 11.53 -10.62
C SER A 205 21.54 11.34 -9.53
N SER A 206 21.95 11.35 -8.25
CA SER A 206 21.06 11.20 -7.10
C SER A 206 20.02 12.34 -7.05
N PRO A 207 18.73 12.05 -6.75
CA PRO A 207 17.64 13.03 -6.86
C PRO A 207 17.60 14.09 -5.75
N CYS A 208 18.43 13.99 -4.72
CA CYS A 208 18.38 14.87 -3.54
C CYS A 208 19.07 16.25 -3.69
N TYR A 209 19.49 16.68 -4.89
CA TYR A 209 20.09 18.00 -5.07
C TYR A 209 19.15 18.97 -5.79
N GLY A 210 18.41 19.74 -5.00
CA GLY A 210 17.61 20.87 -5.46
C GLY A 210 17.27 21.79 -4.28
N GLY A 211 18.30 22.48 -3.77
CA GLY A 211 18.18 23.39 -2.64
C GLY A 211 17.20 24.55 -2.87
N ARG A 212 16.65 25.04 -1.75
CA ARG A 212 16.19 26.42 -1.60
C ARG A 212 17.31 27.28 -1.02
#